data_AF-A0A348G5X0-F1
#
_entry.id   AF-A0A348G5X0-F1
#
_cell.length_a   1.000
_cell.length_b   1.000
_cell.length_c   1.000
_cell.angle_alpha   90.00
_cell.angle_beta   90.00
_cell.angle_gamma   90.00
#
_symmetry.space_group_name_H-M   'P 1'
#
loop_
_entity.id
_entity.type
_entity.pdbx_description
1 polymer ?
#
loop_
_entity_poly.entity_id
_entity_poly.type
_entity_poly.pdbx_seq_one_letter_code
_entity_poly.pdbx_strand_id
1 'polypeptide(L)'
;MRPQHFAARSKSPTNLNMIILLVLLLPTLWTQVVYTSVLVADTTMSRMVELNADAPFCALYSDRGIIQRMVLGADPRKVRQMSSNLVADLEETCKASRDKGKNQVSGGLMYPGTKWCGPGDVASSYDDLGQHAAEDACCREHDHCPFTIAPQECIHGICNNSPFTRSHCDCDAKFRRCLQKLNTEVANTLGALFFNIIQVTCFKERRPCSEWQSCDLESVNSTRYLTRDPPHRRAFEIVQLRPPRINFFNVFRNWIARSNLR
;
A
#
# COMPACT_ATOMS: atom_id res chain seq x y z
N MET A 1 7.92 78.98 -32.64
CA MET A 1 8.37 78.16 -31.49
C MET A 1 7.38 77.00 -31.32
N ARG A 2 7.82 75.75 -31.52
CA ARG A 2 6.97 74.55 -31.41
C ARG A 2 6.80 74.16 -29.93
N PRO A 3 5.60 73.72 -29.49
CA PRO A 3 5.42 73.16 -28.15
C PRO A 3 6.01 71.74 -28.09
N GLN A 4 6.76 71.44 -27.03
CA GLN A 4 7.27 70.10 -26.76
C GLN A 4 6.18 69.23 -26.13
N HIS A 5 5.98 68.06 -26.70
CA HIS A 5 5.06 67.02 -26.24
C HIS A 5 5.50 66.41 -24.90
N PHE A 6 4.56 66.26 -23.97
CA PHE A 6 4.67 65.38 -22.81
C PHE A 6 4.74 63.92 -23.29
N ALA A 7 5.87 63.25 -23.06
CA ALA A 7 5.98 61.80 -23.23
C ALA A 7 5.51 61.11 -21.94
N ALA A 8 4.35 60.46 -21.98
CA ALA A 8 3.89 59.56 -20.94
C ALA A 8 4.82 58.33 -20.90
N ARG A 9 5.55 58.16 -19.80
CA ARG A 9 6.41 57.00 -19.55
C ARG A 9 5.54 55.76 -19.40
N SER A 10 5.58 54.83 -20.36
CA SER A 10 4.93 53.53 -20.23
C SER A 10 5.57 52.77 -19.06
N LYS A 11 4.81 52.53 -17.98
CA LYS A 11 5.20 51.58 -16.95
C LYS A 11 5.27 50.21 -17.60
N SER A 12 6.46 49.61 -17.65
CA SER A 12 6.59 48.19 -17.97
C SER A 12 5.72 47.40 -16.98
N PRO A 13 5.06 46.31 -17.42
CA PRO A 13 4.36 45.45 -16.49
C PRO A 13 5.38 45.00 -15.44
N THR A 14 5.06 45.29 -14.18
CA THR A 14 5.94 45.07 -13.03
C THR A 14 6.26 43.57 -12.93
N ASN A 15 7.52 43.26 -12.63
CA ASN A 15 7.98 41.93 -12.18
C ASN A 15 7.01 41.31 -11.16
N LEU A 16 6.35 42.15 -10.36
CA LEU A 16 5.35 41.76 -9.39
C LEU A 16 4.14 41.01 -10.00
N ASN A 17 3.61 41.44 -11.15
CA ASN A 17 2.45 40.76 -11.76
C ASN A 17 2.83 39.38 -12.34
N MET A 18 4.06 39.23 -12.84
CA MET A 18 4.57 37.95 -13.35
C MET A 18 4.93 36.99 -12.20
N ILE A 19 5.47 37.53 -11.09
CA ILE A 19 5.73 36.79 -9.86
C ILE A 19 4.41 36.37 -9.19
N ILE A 20 3.38 37.22 -9.16
CA ILE A 20 2.05 36.88 -8.64
C ILE A 20 1.43 35.73 -9.45
N LEU A 21 1.53 35.74 -10.78
CA LEU A 21 1.06 34.63 -11.62
C LEU A 21 1.82 33.31 -11.34
N LEU A 22 3.14 33.38 -11.14
CA LEU A 22 3.95 32.22 -10.76
C LEU A 22 3.64 31.71 -9.34
N VAL A 23 3.45 32.60 -8.37
CA VAL A 23 3.11 32.28 -6.97
C VAL A 23 1.67 31.78 -6.81
N LEU A 24 0.76 32.16 -7.70
CA LEU A 24 -0.61 31.62 -7.76
C LEU A 24 -0.69 30.28 -8.50
N LEU A 25 0.30 29.95 -9.35
CA LEU A 25 0.43 28.65 -10.02
C LEU A 25 1.32 27.64 -9.25
N LEU A 26 2.17 28.12 -8.34
CA LEU A 26 3.00 27.28 -7.46
C LEU A 26 2.21 26.39 -6.46
N PRO A 27 0.99 26.74 -5.96
CA PRO A 27 0.24 25.87 -5.06
C PRO A 27 -0.46 24.72 -5.80
N THR A 28 -0.59 24.77 -7.14
CA THR A 28 -1.25 23.71 -7.90
C THR A 28 -0.32 22.54 -8.26
N LEU A 29 0.99 22.68 -8.03
CA LEU A 29 1.97 21.62 -8.30
C LEU A 29 2.33 20.78 -7.07
N TRP A 30 1.82 21.12 -5.88
CA TRP A 30 2.17 20.46 -4.60
C TRP A 30 0.94 19.94 -3.83
N THR A 31 -0.09 19.48 -4.55
CA THR A 31 -1.21 18.74 -3.93
C THR A 31 -1.70 17.59 -4.81
N GLN A 32 -0.78 16.82 -5.42
CA GLN A 32 -1.12 15.45 -5.80
C GLN A 32 -1.05 14.59 -4.53
N VAL A 33 -1.94 14.83 -3.56
CA VAL A 33 -2.29 13.78 -2.59
C VAL A 33 -2.97 12.72 -3.44
N VAL A 34 -2.19 11.72 -3.87
CA VAL A 34 -2.74 10.59 -4.62
C VAL A 34 -3.61 9.82 -3.64
N TYR A 35 -4.91 10.10 -3.64
CA TYR A 35 -5.89 9.24 -2.98
C TYR A 35 -5.85 7.88 -3.71
N THR A 36 -5.15 6.92 -3.13
CA THR A 36 -5.02 5.57 -3.66
C THR A 36 -6.16 4.72 -3.13
N SER A 37 -7.30 4.72 -3.83
CA SER A 37 -8.31 3.70 -3.60
C SER A 37 -7.97 2.41 -4.37
N VAL A 38 -8.31 1.26 -3.78
CA VAL A 38 -8.16 -0.07 -4.39
C VAL A 38 -9.54 -0.65 -4.59
N LEU A 39 -9.86 -1.04 -5.83
CA LEU A 39 -11.14 -1.65 -6.19
C LEU A 39 -11.00 -3.16 -6.14
N VAL A 40 -11.69 -3.81 -5.21
CA VAL A 40 -11.69 -5.27 -5.06
C VAL A 40 -13.06 -5.80 -5.47
N ALA A 41 -13.16 -6.34 -6.69
CA ALA A 41 -14.38 -6.92 -7.22
C ALA A 41 -14.30 -8.45 -7.22
N ASP A 42 -15.43 -9.12 -7.07
CA ASP A 42 -15.46 -10.56 -7.29
C ASP A 42 -15.41 -10.88 -8.79
N THR A 43 -15.00 -12.10 -9.13
CA THR A 43 -14.87 -12.55 -10.52
C THR A 43 -16.18 -12.48 -11.31
N THR A 44 -17.32 -12.49 -10.64
CA THR A 44 -18.66 -12.39 -11.24
C THR A 44 -19.16 -10.95 -11.36
N MET A 45 -18.42 -9.97 -10.84
CA MET A 45 -18.82 -8.55 -10.74
C MET A 45 -20.20 -8.36 -10.08
N SER A 46 -20.54 -9.24 -9.13
CA SER A 46 -21.75 -9.15 -8.32
C SER A 46 -21.56 -8.31 -7.06
N ARG A 47 -20.32 -8.18 -6.58
CA ARG A 47 -19.99 -7.39 -5.39
C ARG A 47 -18.60 -6.79 -5.53
N MET A 48 -18.44 -5.59 -5.01
CA MET A 48 -17.16 -4.90 -5.00
C MET A 48 -17.01 -4.07 -3.73
N VAL A 49 -15.80 -4.08 -3.19
CA VAL A 49 -15.36 -3.25 -2.08
C VAL A 49 -14.30 -2.29 -2.60
N GLU A 50 -14.54 -0.99 -2.48
CA GLU A 50 -13.51 0.03 -2.64
C GLU A 50 -12.85 0.26 -1.28
N LEU A 51 -11.54 0.13 -1.20
CA LEU A 51 -10.75 0.41 0.01
C LEU A 51 -10.06 1.76 -0.16
N ASN A 52 -10.22 2.65 0.82
CA ASN A 52 -9.66 4.00 0.82
C ASN A 52 -8.60 4.16 1.91
N ALA A 53 -7.62 5.02 1.67
CA ALA A 53 -6.65 5.42 2.68
C ALA A 53 -7.27 6.28 3.80
N ASP A 54 -8.31 7.06 3.45
CA ASP A 54 -9.00 7.97 4.36
C ASP A 54 -10.46 7.58 4.58
N ALA A 55 -11.06 8.13 5.65
CA ALA A 55 -12.46 7.90 5.96
C ALA A 55 -13.40 8.47 4.86
N PRO A 56 -14.42 7.71 4.40
CA PRO A 56 -14.73 6.33 4.79
C PRO A 56 -13.72 5.34 4.21
N PHE A 57 -13.11 4.52 5.07
CA PHE A 57 -12.03 3.59 4.72
C PHE A 57 -12.45 2.51 3.73
N CYS A 58 -13.75 2.32 3.54
CA CYS A 58 -14.28 1.45 2.51
C CYS A 58 -15.67 1.88 2.03
N ALA A 59 -15.98 1.53 0.79
CA ALA A 59 -17.31 1.67 0.19
C ALA A 59 -17.75 0.35 -0.47
N LEU A 60 -19.06 0.08 -0.43
CA LEU A 60 -19.65 -1.18 -0.91
C LEU A 60 -20.51 -0.94 -2.14
N TYR A 61 -20.36 -1.82 -3.13
CA TYR A 61 -21.10 -1.78 -4.37
C TYR A 61 -21.66 -3.17 -4.67
N SER A 62 -22.94 -3.22 -5.05
CA SER A 62 -23.66 -4.45 -5.43
C SER A 62 -24.35 -4.35 -6.80
N ASP A 63 -24.44 -3.15 -7.38
CA ASP A 63 -25.00 -2.97 -8.72
C ASP A 63 -23.97 -3.38 -9.78
N ARG A 64 -24.29 -4.45 -10.52
CA ARG A 64 -23.41 -5.03 -11.53
C ARG A 64 -23.00 -4.03 -12.62
N GLY A 65 -23.91 -3.14 -13.04
CA GLY A 65 -23.63 -2.14 -14.08
C GLY A 65 -22.67 -1.06 -13.58
N ILE A 66 -22.81 -0.64 -12.32
CA ILE A 66 -21.87 0.29 -11.66
C ILE A 66 -20.51 -0.39 -11.51
N ILE A 67 -20.46 -1.63 -10.98
CA ILE A 67 -19.21 -2.37 -10.78
C ILE A 67 -18.48 -2.54 -12.10
N GLN A 68 -19.17 -2.96 -13.17
CA GLN A 68 -18.59 -3.09 -14.50
C GLN A 68 -17.97 -1.78 -15.00
N ARG A 69 -18.70 -0.67 -14.86
CA ARG A 69 -18.20 0.65 -15.28
C ARG A 69 -16.96 1.06 -14.48
N MET A 70 -16.97 0.85 -13.17
CA MET A 70 -15.83 1.20 -12.30
C MET A 70 -14.61 0.34 -12.60
N VAL A 71 -14.79 -0.97 -12.73
CA VAL A 71 -13.70 -1.92 -13.03
C VAL A 71 -13.10 -1.67 -14.42
N LEU A 72 -13.93 -1.43 -15.44
CA LEU A 72 -13.46 -1.19 -16.82
C LEU A 72 -12.92 0.23 -17.03
N GLY A 73 -13.36 1.20 -16.22
CA GLY A 73 -12.92 2.59 -16.31
C GLY A 73 -11.74 2.96 -15.41
N ALA A 74 -11.36 2.10 -14.46
CA ALA A 74 -10.25 2.35 -13.54
C ALA A 74 -8.88 1.94 -14.13
N ASP A 75 -7.81 2.49 -13.56
CA ASP A 75 -6.45 2.01 -13.82
C ASP A 75 -6.35 0.51 -13.44
N PRO A 76 -5.93 -0.38 -14.35
CA PRO A 76 -5.76 -1.80 -14.07
C PRO A 76 -4.89 -2.10 -12.85
N ARG A 77 -3.97 -1.19 -12.48
CA ARG A 77 -3.11 -1.33 -11.29
C ARG A 77 -3.90 -1.21 -9.98
N LYS A 78 -5.04 -0.53 -9.98
CA LYS A 78 -5.93 -0.32 -8.82
C LYS A 78 -7.01 -1.39 -8.67
N VAL A 79 -7.22 -2.22 -9.69
CA VAL A 79 -8.28 -3.25 -9.69
C VAL A 79 -7.72 -4.60 -9.26
N ARG A 80 -8.46 -5.30 -8.40
CA ARG A 80 -8.21 -6.66 -7.95
C ARG A 80 -9.46 -7.50 -8.17
N GLN A 81 -9.38 -8.53 -9.01
CA GLN A 81 -10.43 -9.53 -9.14
C GLN A 81 -10.11 -10.73 -8.26
N MET A 82 -11.06 -11.12 -7.43
CA MET A 82 -10.88 -12.15 -6.40
C MET A 82 -12.07 -13.10 -6.37
N SER A 83 -11.93 -14.21 -5.64
CA SER A 83 -13.03 -15.16 -5.43
C SER A 83 -14.17 -14.51 -4.64
N SER A 84 -15.42 -14.90 -4.94
CA SER A 84 -16.60 -14.29 -4.33
C SER A 84 -16.67 -14.43 -2.81
N ASN A 85 -16.05 -15.47 -2.22
CA ASN A 85 -15.94 -15.62 -0.77
C ASN A 85 -15.01 -14.55 -0.16
N LEU A 86 -13.83 -14.32 -0.74
CA LEU A 86 -12.89 -13.32 -0.23
C LEU A 86 -13.48 -11.90 -0.28
N VAL A 87 -14.24 -11.60 -1.34
CA VAL A 87 -14.93 -10.30 -1.46
C VAL A 87 -16.11 -10.21 -0.49
N ALA A 88 -16.77 -11.32 -0.16
CA ALA A 88 -17.79 -11.35 0.88
C ALA A 88 -17.20 -11.06 2.27
N ASP A 89 -16.04 -11.64 2.59
CA ASP A 89 -15.34 -11.38 3.86
C ASP A 89 -14.93 -9.90 3.97
N LEU A 90 -14.48 -9.29 2.86
CA LEU A 90 -14.20 -7.84 2.81
C LEU A 90 -15.46 -6.99 2.95
N GLU A 91 -16.57 -7.44 2.36
CA GLU A 91 -17.87 -6.78 2.49
C GLU A 91 -18.32 -6.76 3.96
N GLU A 92 -18.20 -7.91 4.66
CA GLU A 92 -18.48 -8.04 6.08
C GLU A 92 -17.54 -7.17 6.93
N THR A 93 -16.24 -7.20 6.63
CA THR A 93 -15.24 -6.36 7.30
C THR A 93 -15.57 -4.87 7.17
N CYS A 94 -15.97 -4.44 5.97
CA CYS A 94 -16.37 -3.07 5.71
C CYS A 94 -17.66 -2.68 6.47
N LYS A 95 -18.66 -3.57 6.52
CA LYS A 95 -19.89 -3.36 7.31
C LYS A 95 -19.57 -3.19 8.80
N ALA A 96 -18.78 -4.09 9.36
CA ALA A 96 -18.38 -4.05 10.77
C ALA A 96 -17.62 -2.77 11.14
N SER A 97 -16.82 -2.21 10.22
CA SER A 97 -16.13 -0.94 10.44
C SER A 97 -17.09 0.26 10.50
N ARG A 98 -18.13 0.28 9.63
CA ARG A 98 -19.15 1.34 9.61
C ARG A 98 -19.99 1.37 10.89
N ASP A 99 -20.30 0.20 11.44
CA ASP A 99 -21.16 0.06 12.63
C ASP A 99 -20.50 0.58 13.91
N LYS A 100 -19.15 0.66 13.97
CA LYS A 100 -18.40 1.20 15.12
C LYS A 100 -18.40 2.73 15.23
N GLY A 101 -18.99 3.46 14.26
CA GLY A 101 -19.23 4.90 14.34
C GLY A 101 -17.97 5.79 14.25
N LYS A 102 -18.19 7.12 14.17
CA LYS A 102 -17.18 8.18 13.96
C LYS A 102 -16.12 8.35 15.08
N ASN A 103 -16.12 7.46 16.09
CA ASN A 103 -15.16 7.46 17.20
C ASN A 103 -13.97 6.53 16.96
N GLN A 104 -13.78 5.99 15.75
CA GLN A 104 -12.52 5.33 15.41
C GLN A 104 -11.40 6.37 15.42
N VAL A 105 -10.53 6.26 16.41
CA VAL A 105 -9.20 6.84 16.39
C VAL A 105 -8.51 6.36 15.11
N SER A 106 -7.92 7.33 14.39
CA SER A 106 -7.32 7.18 13.06
C SER A 106 -6.54 5.89 12.87
N GLY A 107 -6.84 5.15 11.79
CA GLY A 107 -6.01 4.01 11.39
C GLY A 107 -6.47 3.39 10.07
N GLY A 108 -7.71 2.91 10.00
CA GLY A 108 -8.26 2.30 8.80
C GLY A 108 -9.11 1.07 9.10
N LEU A 109 -9.12 0.10 8.17
CA LEU A 109 -9.96 -1.09 8.27
C LEU A 109 -9.29 -2.19 9.12
N MET A 110 -9.81 -2.45 10.32
CA MET A 110 -9.43 -3.59 11.16
C MET A 110 -10.28 -4.82 10.81
N TYR A 111 -9.64 -5.98 10.68
CA TYR A 111 -10.38 -7.23 10.41
C TYR A 111 -11.29 -7.60 11.60
N PRO A 112 -12.56 -8.01 11.38
CA PRO A 112 -13.49 -8.30 12.47
C PRO A 112 -12.98 -9.42 13.36
N GLY A 113 -13.24 -9.31 14.67
CA GLY A 113 -12.76 -10.31 15.63
C GLY A 113 -11.24 -10.26 15.90
N THR A 114 -10.52 -9.26 15.38
CA THR A 114 -9.09 -9.03 15.65
C THR A 114 -8.86 -7.64 16.24
N LYS A 115 -7.71 -7.43 16.86
CA LYS A 115 -7.28 -6.15 17.44
C LYS A 115 -5.99 -5.61 16.83
N TRP A 116 -5.25 -6.43 16.11
CA TRP A 116 -3.94 -6.12 15.52
C TRP A 116 -3.93 -6.27 13.99
N CYS A 117 -4.94 -6.89 13.37
CA CYS A 117 -4.96 -7.09 11.93
C CYS A 117 -5.56 -5.88 11.18
N GLY A 118 -4.79 -4.81 11.05
CA GLY A 118 -5.12 -3.63 10.25
C GLY A 118 -4.06 -2.54 10.39
N PRO A 119 -4.36 -1.27 10.06
CA PRO A 119 -3.38 -0.20 10.23
C PRO A 119 -3.22 0.18 11.70
N GLY A 120 -2.11 -0.25 12.30
CA GLY A 120 -1.90 -0.16 13.74
C GLY A 120 -2.79 -1.16 14.49
N ASP A 121 -3.09 -0.88 15.75
CA ASP A 121 -3.89 -1.75 16.60
C ASP A 121 -4.93 -0.98 17.41
N VAL A 122 -5.94 -1.72 17.88
CA VAL A 122 -6.97 -1.24 18.82
C VAL A 122 -6.88 -1.98 20.16
N ALA A 123 -5.74 -2.59 20.43
CA ALA A 123 -5.52 -3.40 21.62
C ALA A 123 -5.26 -2.51 22.83
N SER A 124 -5.77 -2.92 24.00
CA SER A 124 -5.50 -2.21 25.26
C SER A 124 -4.13 -2.55 25.85
N SER A 125 -3.56 -3.69 25.46
CA SER A 125 -2.24 -4.17 25.89
C SER A 125 -1.71 -5.22 24.92
N TYR A 126 -0.44 -5.58 25.03
CA TYR A 126 0.19 -6.58 24.16
C TYR A 126 -0.57 -7.92 24.13
N ASP A 127 -1.06 -8.39 25.28
CA ASP A 127 -1.80 -9.67 25.37
C ASP A 127 -3.30 -9.56 25.06
N ASP A 128 -3.77 -8.36 24.74
CA ASP A 128 -5.15 -8.12 24.38
C ASP A 128 -5.41 -8.53 22.93
N LEU A 129 -5.81 -9.79 22.78
CA LEU A 129 -6.15 -10.42 21.50
C LEU A 129 -7.67 -10.48 21.31
N GLY A 130 -8.11 -10.41 20.06
CA GLY A 130 -9.50 -10.57 19.66
C GLY A 130 -10.00 -12.02 19.68
N GLN A 131 -11.20 -12.23 19.17
CA GLN A 131 -11.84 -13.54 19.02
C GLN A 131 -10.99 -14.51 18.18
N HIS A 132 -10.35 -14.02 17.12
CA HIS A 132 -9.44 -14.81 16.27
C HIS A 132 -8.01 -14.75 16.83
N ALA A 133 -7.85 -15.16 18.10
CA ALA A 133 -6.63 -14.90 18.87
C ALA A 133 -5.34 -15.44 18.21
N ALA A 134 -5.40 -16.59 17.52
CA ALA A 134 -4.22 -17.16 16.88
C ALA A 134 -3.78 -16.35 15.66
N GLU A 135 -4.73 -15.92 14.82
CA GLU A 135 -4.49 -15.06 13.67
C GLU A 135 -4.08 -13.65 14.10
N ASP A 136 -4.74 -13.13 15.12
CA ASP A 136 -4.47 -11.82 15.69
C ASP A 136 -3.07 -11.75 16.31
N ALA A 137 -2.61 -12.84 16.93
CA ALA A 137 -1.23 -12.95 17.40
C ALA A 137 -0.21 -12.92 16.24
N CYS A 138 -0.54 -13.46 15.05
CA CYS A 138 0.31 -13.32 13.87
C CYS A 138 0.43 -11.84 13.43
N CYS A 139 -0.68 -11.09 13.47
CA CYS A 139 -0.69 -9.66 13.14
C CYS A 139 0.07 -8.84 14.18
N ARG A 140 -0.16 -9.08 15.48
CA ARG A 140 0.58 -8.44 16.58
C ARG A 140 2.08 -8.60 16.43
N GLU A 141 2.54 -9.82 16.13
CA GLU A 141 3.96 -10.09 15.92
C GLU A 141 4.52 -9.34 14.69
N HIS A 142 3.70 -9.15 13.66
CA HIS A 142 4.07 -8.39 12.45
C HIS A 142 4.14 -6.89 12.70
N ASP A 143 3.20 -6.33 13.48
CA ASP A 143 3.19 -4.91 13.87
C ASP A 143 4.42 -4.52 14.70
N HIS A 144 4.96 -5.45 15.48
CA HIS A 144 6.19 -5.27 16.25
C HIS A 144 7.47 -5.51 15.43
N CYS A 145 7.41 -5.40 14.10
CA CYS A 145 8.60 -5.47 13.26
C CYS A 145 9.59 -4.35 13.64
N PRO A 146 10.86 -4.66 13.94
CA PRO A 146 11.83 -3.65 14.38
C PRO A 146 12.23 -2.65 13.28
N PHE A 147 11.96 -2.98 12.02
CA PHE A 147 12.33 -2.17 10.87
C PHE A 147 11.11 -1.96 9.97
N THR A 148 10.58 -0.74 9.99
CA THR A 148 9.45 -0.30 9.17
C THR A 148 9.75 1.04 8.51
N ILE A 149 8.94 1.40 7.51
CA ILE A 149 8.91 2.71 6.87
C ILE A 149 7.46 3.15 6.86
N ALA A 150 7.12 4.21 7.59
CA ALA A 150 5.76 4.73 7.63
C ALA A 150 5.33 5.26 6.24
N PRO A 151 4.02 5.46 5.99
CA PRO A 151 3.56 6.13 4.78
C PRO A 151 4.25 7.49 4.60
N GLN A 152 4.70 7.78 3.38
CA GLN A 152 5.43 9.01 3.00
C GLN A 152 6.80 9.21 3.68
N GLU A 153 7.30 8.23 4.42
CA GLU A 153 8.63 8.28 5.02
C GLU A 153 9.70 7.72 4.07
N CYS A 154 10.94 8.23 4.20
CA CYS A 154 12.10 7.71 3.50
C CYS A 154 13.22 7.36 4.49
N ILE A 155 13.78 6.16 4.37
CA ILE A 155 14.97 5.74 5.13
C ILE A 155 16.02 5.23 4.15
N HIS A 156 17.30 5.51 4.40
CA HIS A 156 18.43 4.94 3.65
C HIS A 156 18.31 4.95 2.10
N GLY A 157 17.68 5.98 1.54
CA GLY A 157 17.51 6.15 0.08
C GLY A 157 16.31 5.44 -0.54
N ILE A 158 15.45 4.80 0.26
CA ILE A 158 14.17 4.24 -0.19
C ILE A 158 13.00 4.99 0.47
N CYS A 159 11.93 5.24 -0.29
CA CYS A 159 10.74 5.95 0.16
C CYS A 159 9.51 5.05 0.09
N ASN A 160 8.64 5.15 1.10
CA ASN A 160 7.37 4.43 1.10
C ASN A 160 6.24 5.33 0.57
N ASN A 161 6.02 5.26 -0.74
CA ASN A 161 4.92 6.00 -1.39
C ASN A 161 3.55 5.30 -1.25
N SER A 162 3.49 4.17 -0.55
CA SER A 162 2.25 3.44 -0.26
C SER A 162 1.49 4.14 0.88
N PRO A 163 0.15 4.09 0.91
CA PRO A 163 -0.62 4.52 2.08
C PRO A 163 -0.45 3.58 3.29
N PHE A 164 0.18 2.40 3.11
CA PHE A 164 0.37 1.41 4.16
C PHE A 164 1.82 1.39 4.65
N THR A 165 2.02 1.09 5.92
CA THR A 165 3.34 0.86 6.51
C THR A 165 4.05 -0.26 5.77
N ARG A 166 5.34 -0.04 5.49
CA ARG A 166 6.19 -1.02 4.83
C ARG A 166 7.13 -1.67 5.83
N SER A 167 7.09 -2.99 5.95
CA SER A 167 7.93 -3.75 6.88
C SER A 167 9.12 -4.43 6.21
N HIS A 168 10.09 -4.86 7.01
CA HIS A 168 11.22 -5.65 6.51
C HIS A 168 10.75 -7.00 5.96
N CYS A 169 11.41 -7.49 4.90
CA CYS A 169 11.00 -8.72 4.20
C CYS A 169 11.01 -9.96 5.11
N ASP A 170 11.84 -10.00 6.15
CA ASP A 170 11.83 -11.10 7.12
C ASP A 170 10.59 -11.11 8.00
N CYS A 171 10.07 -9.94 8.38
CA CYS A 171 8.82 -9.79 9.13
C CYS A 171 7.65 -10.29 8.27
N ASP A 172 7.56 -9.84 7.02
CA ASP A 172 6.50 -10.28 6.11
C ASP A 172 6.57 -11.79 5.81
N ALA A 173 7.79 -12.33 5.68
CA ALA A 173 7.98 -13.77 5.49
C ALA A 173 7.57 -14.58 6.73
N LYS A 174 7.88 -14.09 7.94
CA LYS A 174 7.45 -14.70 9.20
C LYS A 174 5.92 -14.64 9.33
N PHE A 175 5.32 -13.49 9.04
CA PHE A 175 3.87 -13.30 9.05
C PHE A 175 3.16 -14.25 8.10
N ARG A 176 3.64 -14.35 6.84
CA ARG A 176 3.12 -15.31 5.86
C ARG A 176 3.16 -16.74 6.38
N ARG A 177 4.29 -17.17 6.95
CA ARG A 177 4.43 -18.53 7.51
C ARG A 177 3.51 -18.76 8.71
N CYS A 178 3.31 -17.74 9.55
CA CYS A 178 2.39 -17.80 10.69
C CYS A 178 0.97 -18.11 10.24
N LEU A 179 0.43 -17.30 9.30
CA LEU A 179 -0.90 -17.51 8.75
C LEU A 179 -1.04 -18.86 8.02
N GLN A 180 -0.04 -19.22 7.20
CA GLN A 180 -0.03 -20.50 6.49
C GLN A 180 -0.02 -21.71 7.43
N LYS A 181 0.61 -21.59 8.59
CA LYS A 181 0.66 -22.66 9.60
C LYS A 181 -0.69 -22.84 10.28
N LEU A 182 -1.43 -21.75 10.53
CA LEU A 182 -2.78 -21.82 11.10
C LEU A 182 -3.76 -22.48 10.13
N ASN A 183 -3.69 -22.13 8.84
CA ASN A 183 -4.48 -22.72 7.77
C ASN A 183 -6.00 -22.73 8.04
N THR A 184 -6.49 -21.73 8.77
CA THR A 184 -7.93 -21.48 9.00
C THR A 184 -8.49 -20.63 7.86
N GLU A 185 -9.81 -20.55 7.75
CA GLU A 185 -10.46 -19.66 6.77
C GLU A 185 -10.03 -18.20 6.99
N VAL A 186 -10.04 -17.73 8.23
CA VAL A 186 -9.61 -16.37 8.60
C VAL A 186 -8.14 -16.13 8.27
N ALA A 187 -7.23 -17.06 8.58
CA ALA A 187 -5.82 -16.92 8.26
C ALA A 187 -5.57 -16.86 6.74
N ASN A 188 -6.32 -17.66 5.98
CA ASN A 188 -6.25 -17.66 4.52
C ASN A 188 -6.77 -16.33 3.94
N THR A 189 -7.86 -15.79 4.48
CA THR A 189 -8.41 -14.49 4.10
C THR A 189 -7.45 -13.35 4.43
N LEU A 190 -6.88 -13.31 5.64
CA LEU A 190 -5.85 -12.33 6.03
C LEU A 190 -4.62 -12.40 5.11
N GLY A 191 -4.17 -13.62 4.79
CA GLY A 191 -3.06 -13.83 3.87
C GLY A 191 -3.37 -13.31 2.46
N ALA A 192 -4.57 -13.55 1.95
CA ALA A 192 -4.98 -13.06 0.65
C ALA A 192 -5.12 -11.52 0.63
N LEU A 193 -5.69 -10.94 1.69
CA LEU A 193 -5.82 -9.49 1.84
C LEU A 193 -4.44 -8.81 1.80
N PHE A 194 -3.52 -9.26 2.64
CA PHE A 194 -2.20 -8.64 2.76
C PHE A 194 -1.33 -8.87 1.51
N PHE A 195 -1.21 -10.12 1.06
CA PHE A 195 -0.24 -10.48 0.02
C PHE A 195 -0.76 -10.43 -1.42
N ASN A 196 -2.07 -10.54 -1.64
CA ASN A 196 -2.64 -10.61 -3.00
C ASN A 196 -3.45 -9.35 -3.37
N ILE A 197 -4.21 -8.79 -2.41
CA ILE A 197 -5.06 -7.62 -2.64
C ILE A 197 -4.27 -6.34 -2.46
N ILE A 198 -3.78 -6.08 -1.24
CA ILE A 198 -3.03 -4.87 -0.92
C ILE A 198 -1.66 -4.89 -1.62
N GLN A 199 -1.08 -6.09 -1.76
CA GLN A 199 0.22 -6.31 -2.39
C GLN A 199 1.31 -5.44 -1.78
N VAL A 200 1.35 -5.40 -0.44
CA VAL A 200 2.44 -4.68 0.23
C VAL A 200 3.78 -5.24 -0.22
N THR A 201 4.65 -4.34 -0.65
CA THR A 201 6.05 -4.63 -0.92
C THR A 201 6.81 -4.54 0.39
N CYS A 202 7.89 -5.31 0.55
CA CYS A 202 8.78 -5.21 1.71
C CYS A 202 10.09 -4.52 1.33
N PHE A 203 10.97 -4.27 2.30
CA PHE A 203 12.34 -3.85 2.03
C PHE A 203 13.36 -4.76 2.73
N LYS A 204 14.58 -4.79 2.21
CA LYS A 204 15.71 -5.52 2.79
C LYS A 204 17.02 -4.91 2.35
N GLU A 205 18.11 -5.27 3.00
CA GLU A 205 19.45 -4.95 2.51
C GLU A 205 19.69 -5.60 1.14
N ARG A 206 20.16 -4.78 0.20
CA ARG A 206 20.70 -5.22 -1.07
C ARG A 206 21.98 -6.00 -0.79
N ARG A 207 22.15 -7.15 -1.45
CA ARG A 207 23.42 -7.88 -1.40
C ARG A 207 24.53 -6.99 -1.97
N PRO A 208 25.74 -7.01 -1.39
CA PRO A 208 26.87 -6.30 -1.99
C PRO A 208 27.04 -6.77 -3.43
N CYS A 209 27.13 -5.82 -4.35
CA CYS A 209 27.33 -6.13 -5.76
C CYS A 209 28.65 -6.89 -5.90
N SER A 210 28.63 -8.03 -6.59
CA SER A 210 29.89 -8.68 -6.98
C SER A 210 30.62 -7.79 -7.99
N GLU A 211 31.95 -7.94 -8.09
CA GLU A 211 32.78 -7.24 -9.09
C GLU A 211 32.25 -7.38 -10.52
N TRP A 212 31.50 -8.45 -10.81
CA TRP A 212 30.90 -8.77 -12.11
C TRP A 212 29.49 -8.22 -12.34
N GLN A 213 28.93 -7.45 -11.40
CA GLN A 213 27.59 -6.85 -11.53
C GLN A 213 27.70 -5.34 -11.73
N SER A 214 27.25 -4.85 -12.90
CA SER A 214 27.04 -3.40 -13.12
C SER A 214 25.84 -2.94 -12.31
N CYS A 215 26.08 -2.47 -11.10
CA CYS A 215 25.09 -1.79 -10.31
C CYS A 215 25.16 -0.30 -10.66
N ASP A 216 24.12 0.21 -11.33
CA ASP A 216 23.89 1.66 -11.43
C ASP A 216 23.56 2.18 -10.02
N LEU A 217 24.60 2.40 -9.21
CA LEU A 217 24.51 3.27 -8.05
C LEU A 217 24.41 4.67 -8.63
N GLU A 218 23.19 5.16 -8.85
CA GLU A 218 22.99 6.61 -8.94
C GLU A 218 23.48 7.20 -7.62
N SER A 219 24.70 7.70 -7.65
CA SER A 219 25.21 8.63 -6.68
C SER A 219 24.27 9.82 -6.67
N VAL A 220 23.31 9.85 -5.75
CA VAL A 220 22.70 11.13 -5.38
C VAL A 220 23.88 11.93 -4.83
N ASN A 221 24.36 12.90 -5.63
CA ASN A 221 25.44 13.81 -5.28
C ASN A 221 25.01 14.65 -4.07
N SER A 222 25.11 14.07 -2.87
CA SER A 222 25.09 14.83 -1.63
C SER A 222 26.54 15.18 -1.32
N THR A 223 26.94 16.40 -1.69
CA THR A 223 28.29 16.98 -1.57
C THR A 223 28.77 17.18 -0.13
N ARG A 224 28.20 16.53 0.89
CA ARG A 224 28.51 16.84 2.29
C ARG A 224 29.39 15.83 3.05
N TYR A 225 29.73 14.66 2.51
CA TYR A 225 30.53 13.71 3.30
C TYR A 225 31.59 12.97 2.47
N LEU A 226 32.73 13.63 2.29
CA LEU A 226 34.01 12.98 2.06
C LEU A 226 34.61 12.63 3.43
N THR A 227 34.37 11.41 3.90
CA THR A 227 35.22 10.78 4.90
C THR A 227 35.87 9.55 4.30
N ARG A 228 37.19 9.53 4.45
CA ARG A 228 38.17 8.61 3.90
C ARG A 228 38.23 7.37 4.80
N ASP A 229 37.25 6.49 4.65
CA ASP A 229 37.23 5.06 5.04
C ASP A 229 35.95 4.47 4.39
N PRO A 230 35.98 3.28 3.75
CA PRO A 230 34.84 2.80 2.98
C PRO A 230 33.71 2.44 3.97
N PRO A 231 32.62 3.22 4.04
CA PRO A 231 31.50 2.77 4.81
C PRO A 231 30.87 1.67 3.97
N HIS A 232 30.72 0.47 4.53
CA HIS A 232 29.69 -0.47 4.08
C HIS A 232 28.33 0.25 4.17
N ARG A 233 28.01 1.11 3.18
CA ARG A 233 26.69 1.71 3.04
C ARG A 233 25.80 0.54 2.65
N ARG A 234 25.06 0.01 3.63
CA ARG A 234 23.99 -0.95 3.36
C ARG A 234 23.02 -0.25 2.41
N ALA A 235 23.05 -0.62 1.14
CA ALA A 235 22.03 -0.22 0.20
C ALA A 235 20.79 -1.05 0.51
N PHE A 236 19.60 -0.46 0.46
CA PHE A 236 18.34 -1.17 0.65
C PHE A 236 17.58 -1.22 -0.66
N GLU A 237 16.80 -2.28 -0.88
CA GLU A 237 15.94 -2.43 -2.05
C GLU A 237 14.51 -2.75 -1.63
N ILE A 238 13.56 -2.30 -2.45
CA ILE A 238 12.15 -2.63 -2.34
C ILE A 238 11.91 -3.93 -3.08
N VAL A 239 11.27 -4.91 -2.41
CA VAL A 239 10.97 -6.21 -2.98
C VAL A 239 9.47 -6.42 -3.01
N GLN A 240 8.94 -6.73 -4.19
CA GLN A 240 7.58 -7.26 -4.29
C GLN A 240 7.60 -8.73 -3.87
N LEU A 241 6.83 -9.06 -2.83
CA LEU A 241 6.66 -10.44 -2.40
C LEU A 241 5.92 -11.19 -3.52
N ARG A 242 6.66 -12.00 -4.29
CA ARG A 242 6.01 -12.84 -5.30
C ARG A 242 4.94 -13.71 -4.63
N PRO A 243 3.75 -13.87 -5.24
CA PRO A 243 2.85 -14.93 -4.83
C PRO A 243 3.60 -16.27 -4.92
N PRO A 244 3.29 -17.26 -4.07
CA PRO A 244 3.91 -18.57 -4.20
C PRO A 244 3.77 -19.02 -5.65
N ARG A 245 4.87 -19.47 -6.28
CA ARG A 245 4.77 -20.11 -7.59
C ARG A 245 3.76 -21.22 -7.42
N ILE A 246 2.58 -21.08 -8.04
CA ILE A 246 1.67 -22.20 -8.21
C ILE A 246 2.50 -23.21 -9.01
N ASN A 247 2.98 -24.25 -8.34
CA ASN A 247 3.60 -25.35 -9.04
C ASN A 247 2.46 -26.05 -9.77
N PHE A 248 2.22 -25.63 -11.01
CA PHE A 248 1.17 -26.15 -11.88
C PHE A 248 1.22 -27.69 -11.93
N PHE A 249 2.42 -28.26 -11.81
CA PHE A 249 2.63 -29.69 -11.71
C PHE A 249 1.94 -30.33 -10.50
N ASN A 250 2.00 -29.70 -9.32
CA ASN A 250 1.36 -30.21 -8.10
C ASN A 250 -0.17 -30.03 -8.13
N VAL A 251 -0.66 -28.92 -8.69
CA VAL A 251 -2.10 -28.70 -8.90
C VAL A 251 -2.67 -29.71 -9.87
N PHE A 252 -1.98 -29.93 -11.00
CA PHE A 252 -2.36 -30.92 -12.00
C PHE A 252 -2.28 -32.35 -11.45
N ARG A 253 -1.25 -32.69 -10.68
CA ARG A 253 -1.14 -34.00 -10.04
C ARG A 253 -2.26 -34.27 -9.04
N ASN A 254 -2.64 -33.26 -8.25
CA ASN A 254 -3.77 -33.36 -7.31
C ASN A 254 -5.12 -33.43 -8.03
N TRP A 255 -5.26 -32.78 -9.18
CA TRP A 255 -6.44 -32.89 -10.05
C TRP A 255 -6.54 -34.29 -10.67
N ILE A 256 -5.45 -34.83 -11.22
CA ILE A 256 -5.39 -36.21 -11.74
C ILE A 256 -5.66 -37.24 -10.64
N ALA A 257 -5.12 -37.03 -9.44
CA ALA A 257 -5.38 -37.93 -8.32
C ALA A 257 -6.87 -37.94 -7.90
N ARG A 258 -7.57 -36.80 -8.03
CA ARG A 258 -9.00 -36.68 -7.74
C ARG A 258 -9.90 -37.18 -8.86
N SER A 259 -9.44 -37.16 -10.12
CA SER A 259 -10.20 -37.68 -11.27
C SER A 259 -10.08 -39.19 -11.45
N ASN A 260 -9.06 -39.84 -10.87
CA ASN A 260 -8.92 -41.31 -10.85
C ASN A 260 -9.63 -41.99 -9.65
N LEU A 261 -10.36 -41.22 -8.82
CA LEU A 261 -11.17 -41.71 -7.70
C LEU A 261 -12.68 -41.57 -7.97
N ARG A 262 -13.09 -41.36 -9.23
CA ARG A 262 -14.48 -41.41 -9.69
C ARG A 262 -14.63 -42.43 -10.82
#